data_AF-A0A2R6Y2C6-F1
#
_entry.id   AF-A0A2R6Y2C6-F1
#
_cell.length_a   1.000
_cell.length_b   1.000
_cell.length_c   1.000
_cell.angle_alpha   90.00
_cell.angle_beta   90.00
_cell.angle_gamma   90.00
#
_symmetry.space_group_name_H-M   'P 1'
#
loop_
_entity.id
_entity.type
_entity.pdbx_description
1 polymer ?
#
loop_
_entity_poly.entity_id
_entity_poly.type
_entity_poly.pdbx_seq_one_letter_code
_entity_poly.pdbx_strand_id
1 'polypeptide(L)' 'MWYKHHYEAVYCIEGEGEIEDLKTGEVHAIQPGTLYVLDQHDPHVLRAKNDMRLVCVFNPPLTGQEIHDAEGAYPLLQA' A
#
# COMPACT_ATOMS: atom_id res chain seq x y z
N MET A 1 -4.26 0.85 6.09
CA MET A 1 -3.65 1.98 5.35
C MET A 1 -4.64 2.45 4.31
N TRP A 2 -4.62 3.74 3.98
CA TRP A 2 -5.58 4.29 3.02
C TRP A 2 -5.00 5.48 2.24
N TYR A 3 -4.38 5.21 1.09
CA TYR A 3 -3.74 6.24 0.26
C TYR A 3 -4.76 7.01 -0.61
N LYS A 4 -5.48 7.96 0.01
CA LYS A 4 -6.52 8.78 -0.65
C LYS A 4 -6.00 9.72 -1.74
N HIS A 5 -4.72 10.04 -1.72
CA HIS A 5 -4.12 11.10 -2.54
C HIS A 5 -3.04 10.60 -3.50
N HIS A 6 -2.71 9.31 -3.42
CA HIS A 6 -1.69 8.68 -4.25
C HIS A 6 -2.23 7.38 -4.80
N TYR A 7 -1.93 7.11 -6.06
CA TYR A 7 -1.89 5.76 -6.58
C TYR A 7 -0.60 5.10 -6.10
N GLU A 8 -0.66 3.82 -5.79
CA GLU A 8 0.50 3.01 -5.45
C GLU A 8 0.49 1.72 -6.27
N ALA A 9 1.61 1.41 -6.91
CA ALA A 9 1.90 0.08 -7.44
C ALA A 9 2.99 -0.58 -6.59
N VAL A 10 2.75 -1.81 -6.17
CA VAL A 10 3.63 -2.52 -5.24
C VAL A 10 4.02 -3.87 -5.82
N TYR A 11 5.33 -4.06 -6.00
CA TYR A 11 5.90 -5.30 -6.49
C TYR A 11 6.70 -6.00 -5.39
N CYS A 12 6.30 -7.24 -5.06
CA CYS A 12 7.00 -8.05 -4.07
C CYS A 12 8.21 -8.75 -4.69
N ILE A 13 9.39 -8.57 -4.10
CA ILE A 13 10.62 -9.23 -4.55
C ILE A 13 11.15 -10.25 -3.54
N GLU A 14 10.79 -10.16 -2.26
CA GLU A 14 11.17 -11.10 -1.20
C GLU A 14 10.06 -11.17 -0.12
N GLY A 15 9.92 -12.32 0.56
CA GLY A 15 8.96 -12.51 1.66
C GLY A 15 7.55 -12.93 1.24
N GLU A 16 6.69 -13.16 2.23
CA GLU A 16 5.31 -13.61 2.11
C GLU A 16 4.37 -12.80 3.00
N GLY A 17 3.16 -12.55 2.52
CA GLY A 17 2.12 -11.87 3.27
C GLY A 17 0.78 -11.92 2.55
N GLU A 18 -0.11 -11.01 2.91
CA GLU A 18 -1.41 -10.86 2.30
C GLU A 18 -1.88 -9.41 2.34
N ILE A 19 -2.73 -9.05 1.38
CA ILE A 19 -3.45 -7.78 1.37
C ILE A 19 -4.95 -8.03 1.38
N GLU A 20 -5.64 -7.37 2.30
CA GLU A 20 -7.08 -7.40 2.48
C GLU A 20 -7.68 -6.07 1.98
N ASP A 21 -8.60 -6.13 1.03
CA ASP A 21 -9.44 -4.99 0.65
C ASP A 21 -10.59 -4.87 1.65
N LEU A 22 -10.62 -3.77 2.42
CA LEU A 22 -11.62 -3.58 3.48
C LEU A 22 -13.03 -3.24 2.96
N LYS A 23 -13.17 -2.92 1.67
CA LYS A 23 -14.46 -2.66 1.04
C LYS A 23 -15.17 -3.94 0.61
N THR A 24 -14.42 -4.91 0.10
CA THR A 24 -14.95 -6.19 -0.40
C THR A 24 -14.77 -7.32 0.59
N GLY A 25 -13.78 -7.23 1.50
CA GLY A 25 -13.33 -8.31 2.37
C GLY A 25 -12.48 -9.36 1.65
N GLU A 26 -12.09 -9.11 0.39
CA GLU A 26 -11.25 -10.04 -0.36
C GLU A 26 -9.81 -10.01 0.16
N VAL A 27 -9.20 -11.19 0.31
CA VAL A 27 -7.82 -11.35 0.79
C VAL A 27 -6.99 -12.00 -0.31
N HIS A 28 -5.90 -11.34 -0.69
CA HIS A 28 -4.98 -11.80 -1.72
C HIS A 28 -3.63 -12.14 -1.11
N ALA A 29 -3.10 -13.32 -1.43
CA ALA A 29 -1.75 -13.71 -1.05
C ALA A 29 -0.68 -12.92 -1.81
N ILE A 30 0.40 -12.56 -1.12
CA ILE A 30 1.57 -11.88 -1.67
C ILE A 30 2.79 -12.77 -1.49
N GLN A 31 3.53 -12.96 -2.58
CA GLN A 31 4.79 -13.69 -2.63
C GLN A 31 5.71 -13.04 -3.68
N PRO A 32 7.00 -13.42 -3.80
CA PRO A 32 7.88 -12.85 -4.81
C PRO A 32 7.29 -12.99 -6.21
N GLY A 33 7.22 -11.89 -6.95
CA GLY A 33 6.56 -11.81 -8.25
C GLY A 33 5.12 -11.28 -8.22
N THR A 34 4.47 -11.20 -7.05
CA THR A 34 3.16 -10.57 -6.92
C THR A 34 3.27 -9.07 -7.18
N LEU A 35 2.38 -8.55 -8.04
CA LEU A 35 2.15 -7.12 -8.25
C LEU A 35 0.70 -6.81 -7.88
N TYR A 36 0.49 -5.79 -7.06
CA TYR A 36 -0.84 -5.21 -6.84
C TYR A 36 -0.81 -3.70 -7.02
N VAL A 37 -1.96 -3.12 -7.33
CA VAL A 37 -2.13 -1.69 -7.59
C VAL A 37 -3.33 -1.18 -6.82
N LEU A 38 -3.15 -0.06 -6.11
CA LEU A 38 -4.19 0.63 -5.36
C LEU A 38 -4.72 1.80 -6.20
N ASP A 39 -5.41 1.47 -7.28
CA ASP A 39 -5.92 2.42 -8.29
C ASP A 39 -7.25 3.09 -7.88
N GLN A 40 -8.03 2.44 -7.02
CA GLN A 40 -9.32 2.95 -6.54
C GLN A 40 -9.23 3.71 -5.21
N HIS A 41 -8.01 3.89 -4.67
CA HIS A 41 -7.78 4.44 -3.34
C HIS A 41 -8.63 3.73 -2.27
N ASP A 42 -8.86 2.43 -2.39
CA ASP A 42 -9.67 1.71 -1.40
C ASP A 42 -8.83 1.43 -0.12
N PRO A 43 -9.47 1.46 1.07
CA PRO A 43 -8.80 1.13 2.31
C PRO A 43 -8.39 -0.34 2.34
N HIS A 44 -7.18 -0.63 2.77
CA HIS A 44 -6.64 -1.99 2.78
C HIS A 44 -5.79 -2.26 4.02
N VAL A 45 -5.59 -3.54 4.32
CA VAL A 45 -4.67 -4.01 5.36
C VAL A 45 -3.63 -4.91 4.72
N LEU A 46 -2.36 -4.53 4.84
CA LEU A 46 -1.22 -5.35 4.47
C LEU A 46 -0.73 -6.10 5.73
N ARG A 47 -0.65 -7.42 5.66
CA ARG A 47 -0.12 -8.27 6.74
C ARG A 47 1.07 -9.05 6.24
N ALA A 48 2.21 -8.85 6.88
CA ALA A 48 3.43 -9.59 6.60
C ALA A 48 3.47 -10.86 7.46
N LYS A 49 3.67 -12.02 6.84
CA LYS A 49 3.88 -13.30 7.55
C LYS A 49 5.33 -13.44 8.01
N ASN A 50 6.26 -12.91 7.21
CA ASN A 50 7.68 -12.75 7.51
C ASN A 50 8.15 -11.41 6.91
N ASP A 51 9.43 -11.07 7.04
CA ASP A 51 9.96 -9.85 6.43
C ASP A 51 9.74 -9.85 4.91
N MET A 52 9.09 -8.79 4.43
CA MET A 52 8.79 -8.58 3.01
C MET A 52 9.62 -7.45 2.45
N ARG A 53 10.09 -7.62 1.21
CA ARG A 53 10.77 -6.57 0.45
C ARG A 53 9.90 -6.19 -0.74
N LEU A 54 9.41 -4.96 -0.70
CA LEU A 54 8.45 -4.41 -1.65
C LEU A 54 9.08 -3.24 -2.40
N VAL A 55 8.91 -3.22 -3.72
CA VAL A 55 9.24 -2.08 -4.57
C VAL A 55 7.94 -1.31 -4.82
N CYS A 56 7.84 -0.12 -4.23
CA CYS A 56 6.65 0.73 -4.31
C CYS A 56 6.87 1.91 -5.26
N VAL A 57 5.87 2.22 -6.08
CA VAL A 57 5.83 3.39 -6.97
C VAL A 57 4.59 4.20 -6.65
N PHE A 58 4.78 5.47 -6.31
CA PHE A 58 3.69 6.40 -5.96
C PHE A 58 3.46 7.44 -7.04
N ASN A 59 2.19 7.79 -7.28
CA ASN A 59 1.78 8.90 -8.14
C ASN A 59 0.59 9.67 -7.53
N PRO A 60 0.72 10.98 -7.20
CA PRO A 60 1.93 11.80 -7.29
C PRO A 60 3.09 11.28 -6.43
N PRO A 61 4.33 11.76 -6.63
CA PRO A 61 5.46 11.36 -5.79
C PRO A 61 5.22 11.72 -4.33
N LEU A 62 5.67 10.85 -3.42
CA LEU A 62 5.74 11.20 -2.00
C LEU A 62 6.68 12.40 -1.81
N THR A 63 6.32 13.26 -0.86
CA THR A 63 7.04 14.52 -0.58
C THR A 63 8.19 14.34 0.41
N GLY A 64 8.19 13.24 1.16
CA GLY A 64 9.12 12.98 2.26
C GLY A 64 8.80 13.75 3.55
N GLN A 65 7.76 14.60 3.55
CA GLN A 65 7.23 15.22 4.78
C GLN A 65 5.87 14.62 5.18
N GLU A 66 5.32 13.72 4.36
CA GLU A 66 4.13 12.96 4.70
C GLU A 66 4.46 11.95 5.80
N ILE A 67 3.70 12.01 6.89
CA ILE A 67 3.77 11.05 7.98
C ILE A 67 2.43 10.33 8.00
N HIS A 68 2.46 9.01 8.21
CA HIS A 68 1.26 8.23 8.40
C HIS A 68 0.38 8.86 9.50
N ASP A 69 -0.83 9.28 9.13
CA ASP A 69 -1.84 9.72 10.08
C ASP A 69 -2.48 8.55 10.83
N ALA A 70 -3.52 8.81 11.61
CA ALA A 70 -4.21 7.78 12.39
C ALA A 70 -4.85 6.69 11.50
N GLU A 71 -5.11 7.00 10.24
CA GLU A 71 -5.63 6.10 9.21
C GLU A 71 -4.52 5.33 8.46
N GLY A 72 -3.25 5.62 8.78
CA GLY A 72 -2.09 5.06 8.10
C GLY A 72 -1.95 5.57 6.66
N ALA A 73 -2.37 6.81 6.40
CA ALA A 73 -2.32 7.46 5.09
C ALA A 73 -1.24 8.56 5.04
N TYR A 74 -0.81 8.93 3.83
CA TYR A 74 0.03 10.10 3.59
C TYR A 74 -0.87 11.30 3.23
N PRO A 75 -1.09 12.27 4.14
CA PRO A 75 -1.95 13.42 3.88
C PRO A 75 -1.24 14.47 3.01
N LEU A 76 -1.99 15.18 2.17
CA LEU A 76 -1.44 16.31 1.40
C LEU A 76 -0.92 17.40 2.33
N LEU A 77 0.32 17.85 2.10
CA LEU A 77 0.83 19.08 2.69
C LEU A 77 0.05 20.25 2.07
N GLN A 78 -0.63 21.04 2.90
CA GLN A 78 -1.18 22.32 2.45
C GLN A 78 -0.03 23.31 2.23
N ALA A 79 -0.10 24.04 1.12
CA ALA A 79 0.85 25.10 0.77
C ALA A 79 0.66 26.35 1.67
#